data_AF-A0A4Y2I6B8-F1
#
_entry.id   AF-A0A4Y2I6B8-F1
#
_cell.length_a   1.000
_cell.length_b   1.000
_cell.length_c   1.000
_cell.angle_alpha   90.00
_cell.angle_beta   90.00
_cell.angle_gamma   90.00
#
_symmetry.space_group_name_H-M   'P 1'
#
loop_
_entity.id
_entity.type
_entity.pdbx_description
1 polymer ?
#
loop_
_entity_poly.entity_id
_entity_poly.type
_entity_poly.pdbx_seq_one_letter_code
_entity_poly.pdbx_strand_id
1 'polypeptide(L)'
;MNVKSLNVGLRENDKFKQPLPYMANDEKVQFLDNFLNWLERWENMGLSKELSGGLSKETHVALKVTTNAMTEIAVYCNENFGLNFILPGKFQTDNLESRFGLYRQMPGSNYHISMK
;
A
#
# COMPACT_ATOMS: atom_id res chain seq x y z
N MET A 1 -2.45 2.03 -4.25
CA MET A 1 -2.05 2.13 -2.83
C MET A 1 -1.39 3.46 -2.44
N ASN A 2 -0.61 4.13 -3.29
CA ASN A 2 0.00 5.41 -2.93
C ASN A 2 -0.88 6.62 -3.31
N VAL A 3 -2.05 6.75 -2.66
CA VAL A 3 -2.97 7.90 -2.87
C VAL A 3 -3.01 8.73 -1.60
N LYS A 4 -2.39 9.92 -1.63
CA LYS A 4 -2.21 10.81 -0.46
C LYS A 4 -3.14 12.03 -0.46
N SER A 5 -3.81 12.30 -1.58
CA SER A 5 -4.67 13.47 -1.77
C SER A 5 -5.82 13.14 -2.71
N LEU A 6 -6.96 13.79 -2.48
CA LEU A 6 -8.19 13.68 -3.27
C LEU A 6 -8.03 14.16 -4.72
N ASN A 7 -7.25 15.22 -4.91
CA ASN A 7 -7.24 15.94 -6.18
C ASN A 7 -6.26 15.38 -7.21
N VAL A 8 -5.37 14.46 -6.80
CA VAL A 8 -4.32 13.92 -7.69
C VAL A 8 -4.94 13.14 -8.84
N GLY A 9 -5.89 12.25 -8.56
CA GLY A 9 -6.59 11.50 -9.61
C GLY A 9 -7.43 12.38 -10.54
N LEU A 10 -7.99 13.49 -10.04
CA LEU A 10 -8.73 14.46 -10.87
C LEU A 10 -7.78 15.25 -11.77
N ARG A 11 -6.65 15.72 -11.23
CA ARG A 11 -5.66 16.50 -11.98
C ARG A 11 -5.01 15.68 -13.09
N GLU A 12 -4.74 14.40 -12.82
CA GLU A 12 -4.04 13.50 -13.74
C GLU A 12 -4.99 12.66 -14.60
N ASN A 13 -6.31 12.85 -14.45
CA ASN A 13 -7.35 12.06 -15.13
C ASN A 13 -7.16 10.54 -14.99
N ASP A 14 -6.69 10.10 -13.83
CA ASP A 14 -6.38 8.70 -13.54
C ASP A 14 -7.29 8.17 -12.43
N LYS A 15 -8.14 7.21 -12.80
CA LYS A 15 -9.11 6.57 -11.89
C LYS A 15 -8.42 5.80 -10.76
N PHE A 16 -7.24 5.21 -10.99
CA PHE A 16 -6.51 4.44 -9.97
C PHE A 16 -5.74 5.30 -8.97
N LYS A 17 -5.61 6.61 -9.27
CA LYS A 17 -5.06 7.62 -8.36
C LYS A 17 -6.12 8.38 -7.57
N GLN A 18 -7.39 7.99 -7.71
CA GLN A 18 -8.47 8.50 -6.88
C GLN A 18 -8.49 7.78 -5.52
N PRO A 19 -9.11 8.41 -4.49
CA PRO A 19 -9.32 7.75 -3.20
C PRO A 19 -10.02 6.41 -3.36
N LEU A 20 -9.77 5.48 -2.45
CA LEU A 20 -10.41 4.17 -2.47
C LEU A 20 -11.80 4.32 -1.83
N PRO A 21 -12.91 4.20 -2.59
CA PRO A 21 -14.24 4.27 -2.01
C PRO A 21 -14.59 2.93 -1.36
N TYR A 22 -15.45 2.99 -0.36
CA TYR A 22 -16.14 1.81 0.14
C TYR A 22 -17.35 1.53 -0.74
N MET A 23 -17.12 0.89 -1.90
CA MET A 23 -18.20 0.32 -2.69
C MET A 23 -17.73 -1.05 -3.18
N ALA A 24 -18.45 -2.10 -2.77
CA ALA A 24 -18.15 -3.47 -3.18
C ALA A 24 -18.15 -3.67 -4.71
N ASN A 25 -18.83 -2.78 -5.44
CA ASN A 25 -18.88 -2.80 -6.89
C ASN A 25 -17.86 -1.86 -7.56
N ASP A 26 -16.95 -1.25 -6.79
CA ASP A 26 -15.91 -0.39 -7.36
C ASP A 26 -14.79 -1.23 -8.00
N GLU A 27 -14.41 -0.84 -9.22
CA GLU A 27 -13.36 -1.49 -10.01
C GLU A 27 -12.03 -1.61 -9.24
N LYS A 28 -11.72 -0.66 -8.34
CA LYS A 28 -10.49 -0.67 -7.54
C LYS A 28 -10.52 -1.74 -6.44
N VAL A 29 -11.68 -1.95 -5.81
CA VAL A 29 -11.84 -3.00 -4.79
C VAL A 29 -11.78 -4.37 -5.47
N GLN A 30 -12.50 -4.53 -6.58
CA GLN A 30 -12.45 -5.76 -7.38
C GLN A 30 -11.04 -6.07 -7.88
N PHE A 31 -10.27 -5.04 -8.28
CA PHE A 31 -8.87 -5.20 -8.64
C PHE A 31 -8.03 -5.74 -7.48
N LEU A 32 -8.21 -5.22 -6.26
CA LEU A 32 -7.47 -5.68 -5.08
C LEU A 32 -7.82 -7.14 -4.73
N ASP A 33 -9.10 -7.51 -4.82
CA ASP A 33 -9.53 -8.90 -4.60
C ASP A 33 -8.98 -9.85 -5.66
N ASN A 34 -9.02 -9.45 -6.94
CA ASN A 34 -8.42 -10.21 -8.03
C ASN A 34 -6.90 -10.34 -7.87
N PHE A 35 -6.25 -9.29 -7.38
CA PHE A 35 -4.81 -9.30 -7.10
C PHE A 35 -4.46 -10.23 -5.94
N LEU A 36 -5.26 -10.26 -4.87
CA LEU A 36 -5.12 -11.22 -3.77
C LEU A 36 -5.28 -12.66 -4.26
N ASN A 37 -6.33 -12.94 -5.05
CA ASN A 37 -6.55 -14.25 -5.66
C ASN A 37 -5.38 -14.67 -6.57
N TRP A 38 -4.83 -13.73 -7.33
CA TRP A 38 -3.65 -13.96 -8.15
C TRP A 38 -2.41 -14.27 -7.30
N LEU A 39 -2.18 -13.54 -6.20
CA LEU A 39 -1.06 -13.78 -5.27
C LEU A 39 -1.12 -15.17 -4.64
N GLU A 40 -2.30 -15.65 -4.29
CA GLU A 40 -2.49 -17.00 -3.74
C GLU A 40 -2.23 -18.09 -4.79
N ARG A 41 -2.72 -17.89 -6.02
CA ARG A 41 -2.43 -18.82 -7.13
C ARG A 41 -0.94 -18.84 -7.46
N TRP A 42 -0.29 -17.68 -7.41
CA TRP A 42 1.14 -17.55 -7.69
C TRP A 42 2.00 -18.27 -6.63
N GLU A 43 1.60 -18.23 -5.35
CA GLU A 43 2.24 -19.03 -4.29
C GLU A 43 2.05 -20.53 -4.53
N ASN A 44 0.83 -20.94 -4.88
CA ASN A 44 0.46 -22.34 -5.11
C ASN A 44 0.99 -22.92 -6.43
N MET A 45 1.46 -22.08 -7.37
CA MET A 45 2.08 -22.53 -8.62
C MET A 45 3.40 -23.27 -8.39
N GLY A 46 3.92 -23.29 -7.15
CA GLY A 46 5.05 -24.14 -6.79
C GLY A 46 6.25 -23.87 -7.69
N LEU A 47 6.66 -22.60 -7.78
CA LEU A 47 7.92 -22.22 -8.43
C LEU A 47 9.01 -23.14 -7.89
N SER A 48 9.45 -24.08 -8.73
CA SER A 48 10.59 -24.93 -8.43
C SER A 48 11.76 -24.00 -8.07
N LYS A 49 12.62 -24.43 -7.14
CA LYS A 49 13.84 -23.69 -6.75
C LYS A 49 14.70 -23.21 -7.92
N GLU A 50 14.45 -23.71 -9.12
CA GLU A 50 15.13 -23.40 -10.38
C GLU A 50 14.60 -22.14 -11.09
N LEU A 51 13.37 -21.68 -10.82
CA LEU A 51 12.93 -20.33 -11.20
C LEU A 51 13.25 -19.35 -10.06
N SER A 52 14.50 -18.88 -10.04
CA SER A 52 15.05 -17.85 -9.14
C SER A 52 14.46 -16.43 -9.38
N GLY A 53 13.16 -16.32 -9.68
CA GLY A 53 12.49 -15.05 -10.03
C GLY A 53 11.33 -14.64 -9.11
N GLY A 54 11.14 -15.32 -7.97
CA GLY A 54 10.04 -15.07 -7.04
C GLY A 54 10.35 -14.01 -5.96
N LEU A 55 9.29 -13.51 -5.31
CA LEU A 55 9.42 -12.73 -4.07
C LEU A 55 9.90 -13.62 -2.93
N SER A 56 10.62 -13.04 -1.95
CA SER A 56 10.90 -13.78 -0.72
C SER A 56 9.59 -14.15 -0.02
N LYS A 57 9.60 -15.23 0.76
CA LYS A 57 8.40 -15.67 1.50
C LYS A 57 7.85 -14.56 2.39
N GLU A 58 8.74 -13.83 3.06
CA GLU A 58 8.40 -12.71 3.94
C GLU A 58 7.76 -11.57 3.15
N THR A 59 8.30 -11.26 1.97
CA THR A 59 7.80 -10.18 1.11
C THR A 59 6.44 -10.52 0.52
N HIS A 60 6.23 -11.78 0.11
CA HIS A 60 4.93 -12.26 -0.37
C HIS A 60 3.86 -12.19 0.72
N VAL A 61 4.16 -12.72 1.90
CA VAL A 61 3.24 -12.67 3.06
C VAL A 61 2.93 -11.22 3.43
N ALA A 62 3.94 -10.35 3.50
CA ALA A 62 3.73 -8.93 3.79
C ALA A 62 2.84 -8.25 2.75
N LEU A 63 3.03 -8.54 1.45
CA LEU A 63 2.21 -8.00 0.37
C LEU A 63 0.75 -8.45 0.47
N LYS A 64 0.53 -9.75 0.73
CA LYS A 64 -0.82 -10.32 0.92
C LYS A 64 -1.51 -9.67 2.11
N VAL A 65 -0.87 -9.63 3.27
CA VAL A 65 -1.40 -9.04 4.50
C VAL A 65 -1.70 -7.56 4.32
N THR A 66 -0.79 -6.79 3.71
CA THR A 66 -0.99 -5.35 3.51
C THR A 66 -2.14 -5.05 2.56
N THR A 67 -2.30 -5.87 1.51
CA THR A 67 -3.40 -5.72 0.55
C THR A 67 -4.74 -6.03 1.20
N ASN A 68 -4.82 -7.13 1.96
CA ASN A 68 -6.04 -7.51 2.68
C ASN A 68 -6.40 -6.52 3.80
N ALA A 69 -5.40 -6.05 4.57
CA ALA A 69 -5.64 -5.07 5.61
C ALA A 69 -6.21 -3.76 5.04
N MET A 70 -5.80 -3.35 3.84
CA MET A 70 -6.30 -2.11 3.24
C MET A 70 -7.78 -2.21 2.84
N THR A 71 -8.24 -3.35 2.34
CA THR A 71 -9.65 -3.57 2.01
C THR A 71 -10.49 -3.65 3.28
N GLU A 72 -10.02 -4.37 4.31
CA GLU A 72 -10.68 -4.45 5.62
C GLU A 72 -10.76 -3.08 6.31
N ILE A 73 -9.70 -2.27 6.26
CA ILE A 73 -9.71 -0.90 6.82
C ILE A 73 -10.74 -0.05 6.08
N ALA A 74 -10.87 -0.17 4.76
CA ALA A 74 -11.87 0.57 4.00
C ALA A 74 -13.30 0.21 4.47
N VAL A 75 -13.56 -1.08 4.72
CA VAL A 75 -14.83 -1.59 5.26
C VAL A 75 -15.09 -1.03 6.65
N TYR A 76 -14.12 -1.20 7.53
CA TYR A 76 -14.21 -0.76 8.92
C TYR A 76 -14.43 0.76 9.05
N CYS A 77 -13.73 1.56 8.23
CA CYS A 77 -13.87 3.01 8.21
C CYS A 77 -15.27 3.45 7.76
N ASN A 78 -15.86 2.75 6.81
CA ASN A 78 -17.22 3.05 6.38
C ASN A 78 -18.25 2.66 7.46
N GLU A 79 -18.15 1.46 8.01
CA GLU A 79 -19.12 0.95 8.99
C GLU A 79 -19.10 1.74 10.32
N ASN A 80 -17.93 2.12 10.82
CA ASN A 80 -17.79 2.76 12.13
C ASN A 80 -17.80 4.29 12.09
N PHE A 81 -17.29 4.89 11.00
CA PHE A 81 -17.11 6.35 10.91
C PHE A 81 -17.95 7.00 9.80
N GLY A 82 -18.67 6.22 8.99
CA GLY A 82 -19.45 6.74 7.86
C GLY A 82 -18.59 7.38 6.77
N LEU A 83 -17.32 6.98 6.67
CA LEU A 83 -16.39 7.53 5.67
C LEU A 83 -16.62 6.87 4.31
N ASN A 84 -17.03 7.67 3.32
CA ASN A 84 -17.29 7.19 1.95
C ASN A 84 -16.03 6.71 1.22
N PHE A 85 -14.85 7.19 1.64
CA PHE A 85 -13.57 6.84 1.01
C PHE A 85 -12.43 6.92 2.02
N ILE A 86 -11.37 6.18 1.72
CA ILE A 86 -10.09 6.24 2.43
C ILE A 86 -8.97 6.70 1.49
N LEU A 87 -7.89 7.19 2.08
CA LEU A 87 -6.65 7.55 1.38
C LEU A 87 -5.56 6.55 1.77
N PRO A 88 -5.37 5.46 0.99
CA PRO A 88 -4.40 4.41 1.31
C PRO A 88 -2.97 4.91 1.58
N GLY A 89 -2.57 6.00 0.91
CA GLY A 89 -1.23 6.57 1.07
C GLY A 89 -0.99 7.27 2.42
N LYS A 90 -2.03 7.47 3.23
CA LYS A 90 -1.91 8.02 4.59
C LYS A 90 -1.49 6.97 5.62
N PHE A 91 -1.67 5.68 5.32
CA PHE A 91 -1.26 4.57 6.20
C PHE A 91 0.21 4.15 5.99
N GLN A 92 0.89 4.71 5.00
CA GLN A 92 2.28 4.38 4.68
C GLN A 92 3.29 5.14 5.56
N THR A 93 4.49 4.58 5.72
CA THR A 93 5.59 5.15 6.52
C THR A 93 6.37 6.26 5.82
N ASP A 94 6.06 6.58 4.55
CA ASP A 94 6.77 7.58 3.74
C ASP A 94 7.00 8.92 4.44
N ASN A 95 6.02 9.41 5.22
CA ASN A 95 6.17 10.69 5.92
C ASN A 95 7.24 10.60 7.03
N LEU A 96 7.33 9.46 7.72
CA LEU A 96 8.38 9.20 8.70
C LEU A 96 9.74 9.08 8.01
N GLU A 97 9.81 8.34 6.90
CA GLU A 97 11.03 8.17 6.12
C GLU A 97 11.55 9.49 5.56
N SER A 98 10.65 10.35 5.06
CA SER A 98 10.98 11.71 4.62
C SER A 98 11.59 12.53 5.75
N ARG A 99 10.99 12.47 6.95
CA ARG A 99 11.51 13.16 8.13
C ARG A 99 12.88 12.64 8.57
N PHE A 100 13.08 11.31 8.56
CA PHE A 100 14.40 10.72 8.81
C PHE A 100 15.42 11.07 7.72
N GLY A 101 14.98 11.25 6.48
CA GLY A 101 15.79 11.78 5.39
C GLY A 101 16.33 13.17 5.71
N LEU A 102 15.48 14.07 6.20
CA LEU A 102 15.89 15.41 6.64
C LEU A 102 16.93 15.34 7.77
N TYR A 103 16.71 14.48 8.78
CA TYR A 103 17.68 14.29 9.86
C TYR A 103 19.06 13.86 9.34
N ARG A 104 19.12 12.91 8.40
CA ARG A 104 20.39 12.45 7.79
C ARG A 104 21.10 13.52 6.94
N GLN A 105 20.35 14.45 6.35
CA GLN A 105 20.91 15.50 5.50
C GLN A 105 21.46 16.69 6.32
N MET A 106 20.86 17.00 7.47
CA MET A 106 21.28 18.14 8.31
C MET A 106 22.77 18.18 8.70
N PRO A 107 23.44 17.07 9.07
CA PRO A 107 24.87 17.09 9.39
C PRO A 107 25.79 16.94 8.16
N GLY A 108 25.31 17.24 6.95
CA GLY A 108 26.10 17.11 5.72
C GLY A 108 26.33 15.66 5.30
N SER A 109 25.27 14.84 5.36
CA SER A 109 25.32 13.39 5.03
C SER A 109 26.08 12.53 6.05
N ASN A 110 26.19 12.97 7.30
CA ASN A 110 26.64 12.12 8.38
C ASN A 110 25.49 11.22 8.87
N TYR A 111 25.53 9.95 8.45
CA TYR A 111 24.46 8.97 8.72
C TYR A 111 24.37 8.53 10.19
N HIS A 112 25.42 8.74 10.98
CA HIS A 112 25.51 8.35 12.38
C HIS A 112 25.30 9.56 13.28
N ILE A 113 24.04 9.97 13.39
CA ILE A 113 23.63 10.98 14.35
C ILE A 113 23.49 10.27 15.69
N SER A 114 24.46 10.43 16.60
CA SER A 114 24.28 9.95 17.96
C SER A 114 23.23 10.82 18.65
N MET A 115 22.20 10.18 19.20
CA MET A 115 21.33 10.86 20.17
C MET A 115 22.10 10.93 21.48
N LYS A 116 22.32 12.16 21.95
CA LYS A 116 23.00 12.44 23.22
C LYS A 116 21.97 12.68 24.31
#